data_AF-A0A3P1Y9C5-F1
#
_entry.id   AF-A0A3P1Y9C5-F1
#
_cell.length_a   1.000
_cell.length_b   1.000
_cell.length_c   1.000
_cell.angle_alpha   90.00
_cell.angle_beta   90.00
_cell.angle_gamma   90.00
#
_symmetry.space_group_name_H-M   'P 1'
#
loop_
_entity.id
_entity.type
_entity.pdbx_description
1 polymer ?
#
loop_
_entity_poly.entity_id
_entity_poly.type
_entity_poly.pdbx_seq_one_letter_code
_entity_poly.pdbx_strand_id
1 'polypeptide(L)'
;MPLRHYPGIPTSPSQAWRRPRWAARCAWAAGVLLACVLTHNAHAWGIGSYYQDHWIAQDMLRRTYENHNRAFSQGSSRKAKQGKAQQPTSNPKAYQYTFSQAVSDQVATEFIEQLLADTRKRGALDAATEQKIRTMAGWNFVPAVRERLHKKAGSPKKDNVAQAIAFWLLINYGTIHKAQNTDMATGQLVQQFEVALSKDQGMLSMSDADKQRMAESLLWQSLVQIVAQEEAGNDPARLQAAADQARANLRSVGIDADTLHMTKQGLALSH
;
A
#
# COMPACT_ATOMS: atom_id res chain seq x y z
N MET A 1 -23.72 -69.43 -8.50
CA MET A 1 -23.12 -68.18 -9.02
C MET A 1 -21.64 -68.14 -8.63
N PRO A 2 -20.72 -67.75 -9.52
CA PRO A 2 -19.29 -68.08 -9.45
C PRO A 2 -18.38 -66.93 -8.95
N LEU A 3 -17.19 -67.33 -8.46
CA LEU A 3 -15.81 -66.78 -8.58
C LEU A 3 -15.49 -65.34 -8.07
N ARG A 4 -14.67 -65.11 -7.03
CA ARG A 4 -13.18 -65.23 -6.84
C ARG A 4 -12.28 -64.20 -7.57
N HIS A 5 -11.52 -63.46 -6.72
CA HIS A 5 -10.11 -62.99 -6.82
C HIS A 5 -9.75 -61.53 -7.22
N TYR A 6 -9.39 -60.73 -6.17
CA TYR A 6 -8.13 -59.98 -5.85
C TYR A 6 -6.97 -59.98 -6.89
N PRO A 7 -6.01 -59.01 -6.91
CA PRO A 7 -5.27 -58.40 -5.76
C PRO A 7 -4.95 -56.88 -5.91
N GLY A 8 -4.33 -56.15 -4.97
CA GLY A 8 -3.60 -56.53 -3.77
C GLY A 8 -3.20 -55.32 -2.90
N ILE A 9 -2.59 -55.66 -1.76
CA ILE A 9 -1.79 -54.77 -0.91
C ILE A 9 -0.31 -55.04 -1.28
N PRO A 10 0.62 -54.07 -1.13
CA PRO A 10 1.47 -54.19 0.05
C PRO A 10 1.87 -52.85 0.71
N THR A 11 1.76 -52.84 2.04
CA THR A 11 2.77 -52.47 3.05
C THR A 11 3.46 -51.09 3.01
N SER A 12 2.98 -50.19 3.89
CA SER A 12 3.74 -49.45 4.94
C SER A 12 4.98 -48.58 4.52
N PRO A 13 5.62 -47.83 5.44
CA PRO A 13 5.25 -46.47 5.81
C PRO A 13 6.40 -45.47 5.58
N SER A 14 6.19 -44.38 4.83
CA SER A 14 7.06 -43.20 4.99
C SER A 14 6.49 -41.96 4.34
N GLN A 15 6.72 -40.83 5.01
CA GLN A 15 6.50 -39.45 4.59
C GLN A 15 5.11 -38.88 4.90
N ALA A 16 4.93 -38.65 6.20
CA ALA A 16 4.41 -37.41 6.72
C ALA A 16 4.94 -36.19 5.94
N TRP A 17 4.22 -35.74 4.91
CA TRP A 17 4.21 -34.33 4.57
C TRP A 17 3.22 -33.66 5.50
N ARG A 18 3.75 -33.28 6.66
CA ARG A 18 3.18 -32.27 7.54
C ARG A 18 2.69 -31.12 6.65
N ARG A 19 1.38 -31.01 6.44
CA ARG A 19 0.77 -29.77 5.99
C ARG A 19 1.30 -28.68 6.93
N PRO A 20 2.04 -27.67 6.47
CA PRO A 20 2.43 -26.60 7.35
C PRO A 20 1.13 -25.94 7.81
N ARG A 21 0.85 -26.04 9.12
CA ARG A 21 -0.26 -25.39 9.84
C ARG A 21 -0.12 -23.84 9.86
N TRP A 22 0.38 -23.26 8.78
CA TRP A 22 0.74 -21.85 8.66
C TRP A 22 -0.04 -21.12 7.56
N ALA A 23 -0.79 -21.84 6.72
CA ALA A 23 -1.78 -21.25 5.80
C ALA A 23 -2.98 -20.59 6.53
N ALA A 24 -3.07 -20.73 7.86
CA ALA A 24 -4.12 -20.17 8.71
C ALA A 24 -3.73 -18.87 9.44
N ARG A 25 -2.57 -18.25 9.12
CA ARG A 25 -2.14 -16.97 9.74
C ARG A 25 -2.07 -15.79 8.76
N CYS A 26 -2.58 -15.98 7.55
CA CYS A 26 -2.82 -14.90 6.57
C CYS A 26 -4.30 -14.58 6.42
N ALA A 27 -5.13 -14.92 7.40
CA ALA A 27 -6.46 -14.35 7.56
C ALA A 27 -6.34 -12.97 8.23
N TRP A 28 -5.78 -11.99 7.53
CA TRP A 28 -6.19 -10.61 7.79
C TRP A 28 -7.61 -10.50 7.24
N ALA A 29 -8.58 -10.83 8.08
CA ALA A 29 -9.99 -10.84 7.71
C ALA A 29 -10.46 -9.43 7.33
N ALA A 30 -10.24 -9.05 6.07
CA ALA A 30 -11.35 -8.55 5.30
C ALA A 30 -12.38 -9.69 5.30
N GLY A 31 -13.35 -9.60 6.20
CA GLY A 31 -14.58 -10.36 6.07
C GLY A 31 -15.33 -9.84 4.85
N VAL A 32 -14.87 -10.20 3.65
CA VAL A 32 -15.63 -10.10 2.42
C VAL A 32 -15.48 -11.44 1.72
N LEU A 33 -16.50 -12.26 1.86
CA LEU A 33 -16.77 -13.37 0.94
C LEU A 33 -16.90 -12.77 -0.46
N LEU A 34 -15.81 -12.74 -1.22
CA LEU A 34 -15.81 -12.46 -2.66
C LEU A 34 -15.55 -13.77 -3.40
N ALA A 35 -16.48 -14.71 -3.23
CA ALA A 35 -16.58 -15.88 -4.11
C ALA A 35 -17.37 -15.48 -5.36
N CYS A 36 -16.74 -14.72 -6.26
CA CYS A 36 -17.17 -14.62 -7.65
C CYS A 36 -16.00 -15.05 -8.52
N VAL A 37 -16.04 -16.29 -9.00
CA VAL A 37 -15.18 -16.78 -10.07
C VAL A 37 -15.59 -16.02 -11.33
N LEU A 38 -14.87 -14.95 -11.67
CA LEU A 38 -14.93 -14.32 -12.98
C LEU A 38 -13.50 -14.11 -13.46
N THR A 39 -13.09 -14.94 -14.41
CA THR A 39 -11.77 -14.93 -15.03
C THR A 39 -11.70 -13.89 -16.14
N HIS A 40 -11.61 -12.58 -15.89
CA HIS A 40 -11.29 -11.63 -16.97
C HIS A 40 -10.46 -10.41 -16.54
N ASN A 41 -9.48 -10.10 -17.40
CA ASN A 41 -8.67 -8.88 -17.54
C ASN A 41 -7.74 -8.45 -16.40
N ALA A 42 -6.52 -9.03 -16.40
CA ALA A 42 -5.35 -8.54 -15.66
C ALA A 42 -4.99 -7.05 -15.93
N HIS A 43 -5.54 -6.46 -16.99
CA HIS A 43 -5.32 -5.08 -17.42
C HIS A 43 -6.30 -4.07 -16.80
N ALA A 44 -7.27 -4.50 -15.98
CA ALA A 44 -8.33 -3.64 -15.47
C ALA A 44 -7.86 -2.61 -14.43
N TRP A 45 -6.79 -2.87 -13.67
CA TRP A 45 -6.44 -2.11 -12.46
C TRP A 45 -5.31 -1.08 -12.59
N GLY A 46 -5.05 -0.57 -13.79
CA GLY A 46 -4.10 0.51 -14.02
C GLY A 46 -4.60 1.86 -13.52
N ILE A 47 -3.99 2.38 -12.45
CA ILE A 47 -4.31 3.68 -11.83
C ILE A 47 -3.47 4.83 -12.44
N GLY A 48 -2.86 4.59 -13.62
CA GLY A 48 -1.84 5.48 -14.19
C GLY A 48 -2.29 6.94 -14.37
N SER A 49 -3.59 7.22 -14.55
CA SER A 49 -4.12 8.58 -14.70
C SER A 49 -4.61 9.24 -13.41
N TYR A 50 -4.78 8.54 -12.29
CA TYR A 50 -5.15 9.20 -11.02
C TYR A 50 -4.10 10.23 -10.56
N TYR A 51 -2.82 10.00 -10.90
CA TYR A 51 -1.74 10.93 -10.57
C TYR A 51 -1.74 12.20 -11.42
N GLN A 52 -2.31 12.16 -12.64
CA GLN A 52 -2.25 13.31 -13.55
C GLN A 52 -3.15 14.46 -13.07
N ASP A 53 -4.28 14.16 -12.41
CA ASP A 53 -5.24 15.17 -11.97
C ASP A 53 -5.12 15.54 -10.48
N HIS A 54 -4.45 14.74 -9.66
CA HIS A 54 -4.18 15.01 -8.22
C HIS A 54 -2.72 15.43 -7.96
N TRP A 55 -2.30 16.51 -8.62
CA TRP A 55 -0.94 17.09 -8.56
C TRP A 55 -0.38 17.29 -7.14
N ILE A 56 -1.25 17.56 -6.15
CA ILE A 56 -0.86 17.75 -4.75
C ILE A 56 -0.21 16.47 -4.19
N ALA A 57 -0.75 15.28 -4.43
CA ALA A 57 -0.19 14.07 -3.86
C ALA A 57 1.15 13.70 -4.52
N GLN A 58 1.25 13.82 -5.85
CA GLN A 58 2.44 13.38 -6.60
C GLN A 58 3.68 14.24 -6.30
N ASP A 59 3.54 15.56 -6.40
CA ASP A 59 4.64 16.49 -6.15
C ASP A 59 5.08 16.49 -4.68
N MET A 60 4.11 16.39 -3.76
CA MET A 60 4.40 16.26 -2.33
C MET A 60 5.11 14.94 -1.99
N LEU A 61 4.69 13.81 -2.56
CA LEU A 61 5.35 12.52 -2.33
C LEU A 61 6.79 12.51 -2.84
N ARG A 62 7.01 13.06 -4.04
CA ARG A 62 8.34 13.26 -4.61
C ARG A 62 9.22 14.11 -3.70
N ARG A 63 8.75 15.30 -3.31
CA ARG A 63 9.48 16.17 -2.36
C ARG A 63 9.74 15.49 -1.02
N THR A 64 8.77 14.73 -0.51
CA THR A 64 8.93 14.00 0.75
C THR A 64 10.03 12.95 0.66
N TYR A 65 10.10 12.20 -0.45
CA TYR A 65 11.17 11.24 -0.70
C TYR A 65 12.54 11.92 -0.88
N GLU A 66 12.60 13.01 -1.62
CA GLU A 66 13.82 13.82 -1.77
C GLU A 66 14.30 14.40 -0.42
N ASN A 67 13.37 14.92 0.38
CA ASN A 67 13.65 15.46 1.71
C ASN A 67 14.08 14.36 2.69
N HIS A 68 13.50 13.16 2.59
CA HIS A 68 13.99 11.97 3.29
C HIS A 68 15.44 11.70 2.92
N ASN A 69 15.73 11.54 1.63
CA ASN A 69 17.07 11.23 1.17
C ASN A 69 18.07 12.30 1.60
N ARG A 70 17.73 13.59 1.53
CA ARG A 70 18.57 14.68 2.04
C ARG A 70 18.79 14.62 3.55
N ALA A 71 17.73 14.39 4.33
CA ALA A 71 17.79 14.40 5.80
C ALA A 71 18.59 13.22 6.35
N PHE A 72 18.53 12.06 5.69
CA PHE A 72 19.17 10.84 6.17
C PHE A 72 20.51 10.54 5.47
N SER A 73 20.80 11.06 4.25
CA SER A 73 22.09 10.85 3.55
C SER A 73 23.25 11.67 4.10
N GLN A 74 22.98 12.83 4.70
CA GLN A 74 24.00 13.69 5.28
C GLN A 74 24.71 13.07 6.50
N GLY A 75 24.22 11.93 7.02
CA GLY A 75 24.90 11.15 8.06
C GLY A 75 26.13 10.37 7.59
N SER A 76 26.25 10.09 6.28
CA SER A 76 27.29 9.21 5.71
C SER A 76 28.50 9.96 5.13
N SER A 77 28.40 11.28 4.96
CA SER A 77 29.42 12.08 4.25
C SER A 77 30.08 13.13 5.16
N ARG A 78 31.23 12.77 5.73
CA ARG A 78 32.33 13.66 6.16
C ARG A 78 31.95 14.96 6.90
N LYS A 79 31.39 14.86 8.12
CA LYS A 79 31.63 15.83 9.21
C LYS A 79 31.26 15.29 10.60
N ALA A 80 31.44 14.00 10.82
CA ALA A 80 31.44 13.41 12.16
C ALA A 80 32.74 13.74 12.91
N LYS A 81 33.01 15.03 13.11
CA LYS A 81 33.92 15.53 14.15
C LYS A 81 33.21 16.71 14.82
N GLN A 82 32.83 16.47 16.07
CA GLN A 82 32.40 17.43 17.09
C GLN A 82 31.01 18.06 16.88
N GLY A 83 30.01 17.40 17.48
CA GLY A 83 28.67 17.92 17.71
C GLY A 83 27.73 16.72 17.88
N LYS A 84 27.03 16.60 19.02
CA LYS A 84 25.96 15.61 19.17
C LYS A 84 25.04 15.76 17.96
N ALA A 85 24.95 14.76 17.10
CA ALA A 85 24.07 14.79 15.94
C ALA A 85 22.66 15.07 16.46
N GLN A 86 22.15 16.27 16.19
CA GLN A 86 20.82 16.67 16.59
C GLN A 86 19.85 15.74 15.88
N GLN A 87 19.13 14.92 16.64
CA GLN A 87 18.10 14.06 16.06
C GLN A 87 17.12 14.95 15.29
N PRO A 88 16.79 14.59 14.04
CA PRO A 88 15.82 15.36 13.26
C PRO A 88 14.52 15.52 14.04
N THR A 89 14.09 16.75 14.29
CA THR A 89 12.88 17.04 15.04
C THR A 89 11.65 17.00 14.13
N SER A 90 10.60 16.30 14.58
CA SER A 90 9.30 16.26 13.91
C SER A 90 8.42 17.43 14.35
N ASN A 91 7.68 18.02 13.42
CA ASN A 91 6.65 19.04 13.63
C ASN A 91 5.27 18.47 13.26
N PRO A 92 4.44 18.09 14.27
CA PRO A 92 3.12 17.50 14.05
C PRO A 92 2.20 18.27 13.11
N LYS A 93 2.29 19.62 13.06
CA LYS A 93 1.47 20.45 12.17
C LYS A 93 1.61 20.08 10.70
N ALA A 94 2.78 19.58 10.29
CA ALA A 94 3.04 19.24 8.90
C ALA A 94 2.32 17.95 8.46
N TYR A 95 2.07 17.01 9.37
CA TYR A 95 1.62 15.67 8.98
C TYR A 95 0.35 15.21 9.68
N GLN A 96 -0.04 15.81 10.81
CA GLN A 96 -1.30 15.51 11.49
C GLN A 96 -2.46 16.32 10.92
N TYR A 97 -3.66 15.73 10.95
CA TYR A 97 -4.90 16.39 10.59
C TYR A 97 -6.07 15.90 11.44
N THR A 98 -7.13 16.72 11.51
CA THR A 98 -8.39 16.35 12.14
C THR A 98 -9.32 15.75 11.08
N PHE A 99 -9.85 14.57 11.34
CA PHE A 99 -10.77 13.89 10.44
C PHE A 99 -12.09 14.63 10.24
N SER A 100 -12.59 14.62 9.02
CA SER A 100 -13.92 15.07 8.60
C SER A 100 -14.60 13.98 7.77
N GLN A 101 -15.79 13.55 8.17
CA GLN A 101 -16.58 12.58 7.40
C GLN A 101 -16.93 13.12 6.01
N ALA A 102 -17.31 14.39 5.91
CA ALA A 102 -17.68 15.01 4.64
C ALA A 102 -16.52 15.00 3.62
N VAL A 103 -15.28 15.19 4.08
CA VAL A 103 -14.10 15.10 3.22
C VAL A 103 -13.89 13.65 2.77
N SER A 104 -14.10 12.68 3.66
CA SER A 104 -13.97 11.26 3.33
C SER A 104 -14.96 10.81 2.26
N ASP A 105 -16.22 11.24 2.40
CA ASP A 105 -17.29 10.93 1.43
C ASP A 105 -16.98 11.55 0.05
N GLN A 106 -16.45 12.78 0.02
CA GLN A 106 -15.98 13.43 -1.20
C GLN A 106 -14.84 12.66 -1.86
N VAL A 107 -13.79 12.31 -1.10
CA VAL A 107 -12.64 11.55 -1.62
C VAL A 107 -13.08 10.19 -2.17
N ALA A 108 -13.96 9.48 -1.45
CA ALA A 108 -14.47 8.19 -1.92
C ALA A 108 -15.22 8.35 -3.25
N THR A 109 -16.10 9.35 -3.36
CA THR A 109 -16.86 9.62 -4.59
C THR A 109 -15.92 9.95 -5.76
N GLU A 110 -15.04 10.93 -5.57
CA GLU A 110 -14.05 11.37 -6.57
C GLU A 110 -13.17 10.20 -7.02
N PHE A 111 -12.68 9.38 -6.09
CA PHE A 111 -11.84 8.22 -6.39
C PHE A 111 -12.57 7.17 -7.24
N ILE A 112 -13.81 6.83 -6.86
CA ILE A 112 -14.61 5.83 -7.58
C ILE A 112 -14.96 6.31 -8.99
N GLU A 113 -15.38 7.56 -9.14
CA GLU A 113 -15.68 8.15 -10.45
C GLU A 113 -14.45 8.17 -11.37
N GLN A 114 -13.29 8.57 -10.82
CA GLN A 114 -12.04 8.56 -11.57
C GLN A 114 -11.62 7.14 -11.96
N LEU A 115 -11.71 6.17 -11.04
CA LEU A 115 -11.36 4.79 -11.33
C LEU A 115 -12.25 4.19 -12.43
N LEU A 116 -13.55 4.50 -12.43
CA LEU A 116 -14.46 4.12 -13.51
C LEU A 116 -14.06 4.76 -14.84
N ALA A 117 -13.77 6.06 -14.85
CA ALA A 117 -13.37 6.80 -16.04
C ALA A 117 -12.06 6.25 -16.64
N ASP A 118 -11.07 6.00 -15.80
CA ASP A 118 -9.76 5.46 -16.18
C ASP A 118 -9.88 4.04 -16.73
N THR A 119 -10.73 3.22 -16.12
CA THR A 119 -10.98 1.84 -16.56
C THR A 119 -11.72 1.82 -17.90
N ARG A 120 -12.68 2.74 -18.11
CA ARG A 120 -13.35 2.94 -19.39
C ARG A 120 -12.38 3.38 -20.48
N LYS A 121 -11.53 4.36 -20.19
CA LYS A 121 -10.53 4.90 -21.14
C LYS A 121 -9.55 3.82 -21.62
N ARG A 122 -9.25 2.83 -20.78
CA ARG A 122 -8.39 1.68 -21.11
C ARG A 122 -9.14 0.54 -21.82
N GLY A 123 -10.43 0.69 -22.10
CA GLY A 123 -11.25 -0.33 -22.75
C GLY A 123 -11.51 -1.57 -21.87
N ALA A 124 -11.34 -1.45 -20.55
CA ALA A 124 -11.42 -2.55 -19.61
C ALA A 124 -12.70 -2.51 -18.74
N LEU A 125 -13.61 -1.56 -18.98
CA LEU A 125 -14.83 -1.42 -18.19
C LEU A 125 -15.97 -2.26 -18.80
N ASP A 126 -16.14 -3.47 -18.28
CA ASP A 126 -17.36 -4.26 -18.47
C ASP A 126 -18.31 -4.11 -17.26
N ALA A 127 -19.50 -4.69 -17.35
CA ALA A 127 -20.53 -4.58 -16.29
C ALA A 127 -20.06 -5.18 -14.96
N ALA A 128 -19.28 -6.25 -14.98
CA ALA A 128 -18.75 -6.89 -13.78
C ALA A 128 -17.71 -6.00 -13.09
N THR A 129 -16.80 -5.42 -13.89
CA THR A 129 -15.76 -4.49 -13.43
C THR A 129 -16.37 -3.20 -12.89
N GLU A 130 -17.37 -2.65 -13.59
CA GLU A 130 -18.11 -1.48 -13.11
C GLU A 130 -18.79 -1.75 -11.77
N GLN A 131 -19.55 -2.85 -11.67
CA GLN A 131 -20.21 -3.22 -10.42
C GLN A 131 -19.19 -3.40 -9.29
N LYS A 132 -18.06 -4.06 -9.57
CA LYS A 132 -17.00 -4.26 -8.58
C LYS A 132 -16.45 -2.93 -8.09
N ILE A 133 -16.07 -2.02 -8.98
CA ILE A 133 -15.56 -0.69 -8.62
C ILE A 133 -16.59 0.04 -7.75
N ARG A 134 -17.86 0.07 -8.14
CA ARG A 134 -18.93 0.73 -7.35
C ARG A 134 -19.09 0.13 -5.96
N THR A 135 -18.93 -1.19 -5.80
CA THR A 135 -19.02 -1.82 -4.48
C THR A 135 -17.85 -1.50 -3.56
N MET A 136 -16.69 -1.04 -4.07
CA MET A 136 -15.52 -0.70 -3.25
C MET A 136 -15.82 0.39 -2.22
N ALA A 137 -16.68 1.35 -2.56
CA ALA A 137 -17.14 2.38 -1.63
C ALA A 137 -17.76 1.78 -0.35
N GLY A 138 -18.43 0.63 -0.47
CA GLY A 138 -19.09 -0.07 0.63
C GLY A 138 -18.18 -0.98 1.46
N TRP A 139 -16.91 -1.18 1.08
CA TRP A 139 -16.02 -2.14 1.76
C TRP A 139 -15.45 -1.63 3.08
N ASN A 140 -15.75 -0.38 3.47
CA ASN A 140 -15.28 0.24 4.71
C ASN A 140 -13.74 0.20 4.88
N PHE A 141 -13.00 0.19 3.76
CA PHE A 141 -11.55 -0.01 3.76
C PHE A 141 -10.80 1.14 4.46
N VAL A 142 -11.06 2.38 4.04
CA VAL A 142 -10.35 3.56 4.57
C VAL A 142 -10.54 3.72 6.07
N PRO A 143 -11.77 3.68 6.63
CA PRO A 143 -11.96 3.72 8.08
C PRO A 143 -11.27 2.58 8.82
N ALA A 144 -11.32 1.35 8.28
CA ALA A 144 -10.69 0.18 8.90
C ALA A 144 -9.15 0.29 8.94
N VAL A 145 -8.53 0.77 7.87
CA VAL A 145 -7.07 0.98 7.83
C VAL A 145 -6.65 2.12 8.76
N ARG A 146 -7.38 3.24 8.77
CA ARG A 146 -7.11 4.37 9.68
C ARG A 146 -7.13 3.96 11.15
N GLU A 147 -8.19 3.27 11.57
CA GLU A 147 -8.33 2.76 12.93
C GLU A 147 -7.17 1.82 13.33
N ARG A 148 -6.73 0.98 12.39
CA ARG A 148 -5.58 0.09 12.60
C ARG A 148 -4.26 0.86 12.73
N LEU A 149 -4.04 1.87 11.89
CA LEU A 149 -2.85 2.72 11.93
C LEU A 149 -2.79 3.50 13.26
N HIS A 150 -3.94 3.96 13.78
CA HIS A 150 -4.04 4.59 15.10
C HIS A 150 -3.64 3.64 16.23
N LYS A 151 -4.22 2.43 16.26
CA LYS A 151 -3.90 1.43 17.29
C LYS A 151 -2.41 1.12 17.36
N LYS A 152 -1.75 1.00 16.20
CA LYS A 152 -0.32 0.67 16.13
C LYS A 152 0.60 1.81 16.58
N ALA A 153 0.11 3.05 16.57
CA ALA A 153 0.87 4.23 16.99
C ALA A 153 0.86 4.51 18.51
N GLY A 154 0.00 3.82 19.28
CA GLY A 154 0.01 3.87 20.75
C GLY A 154 -0.71 5.04 21.42
N SER A 155 -2.02 5.22 21.18
CA SER A 155 -2.94 6.21 21.80
C SER A 155 -2.90 7.64 21.22
N PRO A 156 -4.01 8.42 21.34
CA PRO A 156 -4.77 8.98 20.22
C PRO A 156 -3.98 10.07 19.48
N LYS A 157 -3.05 9.65 18.62
CA LYS A 157 -2.49 10.57 17.64
C LYS A 157 -3.61 10.87 16.65
N LYS A 158 -3.79 12.16 16.36
CA LYS A 158 -4.55 12.62 15.20
C LYS A 158 -4.13 11.83 13.96
N ASP A 159 -5.06 11.68 13.02
CA ASP A 159 -4.76 11.06 11.74
C ASP A 159 -3.53 11.71 11.09
N ASN A 160 -2.77 10.91 10.35
CA ASN A 160 -1.41 11.26 9.97
C ASN A 160 -1.10 10.86 8.53
N VAL A 161 -0.72 11.84 7.71
CA VAL A 161 -0.33 11.64 6.30
C VAL A 161 0.88 10.69 6.19
N ALA A 162 1.85 10.77 7.10
CA ALA A 162 3.04 9.90 7.09
C ALA A 162 2.67 8.41 7.22
N GLN A 163 1.59 8.09 7.93
CA GLN A 163 1.11 6.71 8.05
C GLN A 163 0.52 6.20 6.74
N ALA A 164 -0.25 7.05 6.04
CA ALA A 164 -0.79 6.72 4.74
C ALA A 164 0.31 6.55 3.68
N ILE A 165 1.33 7.42 3.67
CA ILE A 165 2.52 7.29 2.81
C ILE A 165 3.24 5.97 3.09
N ALA A 166 3.53 5.68 4.36
CA ALA A 166 4.20 4.45 4.77
C ALA A 166 3.41 3.21 4.34
N PHE A 167 2.09 3.21 4.55
CA PHE A 167 1.21 2.12 4.14
C PHE A 167 1.23 1.91 2.63
N TRP A 168 1.03 2.98 1.85
CA TRP A 168 1.04 2.93 0.38
C TRP A 168 2.39 2.44 -0.16
N LEU A 169 3.50 2.95 0.38
CA LEU A 169 4.84 2.52 -0.03
C LEU A 169 5.04 1.02 0.22
N LEU A 170 4.61 0.51 1.37
CA LEU A 170 4.74 -0.89 1.73
C LEU A 170 3.91 -1.83 0.86
N ILE A 171 2.70 -1.42 0.48
CA ILE A 171 1.87 -2.20 -0.44
C ILE A 171 2.58 -2.32 -1.79
N ASN A 172 3.02 -1.20 -2.38
CA ASN A 172 3.72 -1.22 -3.67
C ASN A 172 5.05 -2.01 -3.59
N TYR A 173 5.85 -1.78 -2.55
CA TYR A 173 7.09 -2.54 -2.32
C TYR A 173 6.83 -4.04 -2.16
N GLY A 174 5.84 -4.40 -1.36
CA GLY A 174 5.45 -5.79 -1.11
C GLY A 174 4.98 -6.51 -2.37
N THR A 175 4.22 -5.84 -3.23
CA THR A 175 3.82 -6.38 -4.54
C THR A 175 5.05 -6.65 -5.43
N ILE A 176 5.98 -5.70 -5.53
CA ILE A 176 7.14 -5.79 -6.43
C ILE A 176 8.10 -6.90 -5.99
N HIS A 177 8.42 -6.96 -4.70
CA HIS A 177 9.42 -7.89 -4.16
C HIS A 177 8.83 -9.21 -3.68
N LYS A 178 7.52 -9.44 -3.89
CA LYS A 178 6.77 -10.61 -3.39
C LYS A 178 7.00 -10.84 -1.88
N ALA A 179 7.26 -9.75 -1.16
CA ALA A 179 7.65 -9.78 0.24
C ALA A 179 6.38 -9.68 1.10
N GLN A 180 6.07 -10.76 1.83
CA GLN A 180 4.89 -10.81 2.69
C GLN A 180 5.06 -10.07 4.03
N ASN A 181 6.23 -9.48 4.28
CA ASN A 181 6.60 -9.00 5.61
C ASN A 181 6.13 -7.55 5.84
N THR A 182 4.82 -7.39 6.00
CA THR A 182 4.17 -6.11 6.34
C THR A 182 4.46 -5.63 7.77
N ASP A 183 5.18 -6.42 8.57
CA ASP A 183 5.74 -5.98 9.85
C ASP A 183 6.73 -4.80 9.68
N MET A 184 7.21 -4.55 8.45
CA MET A 184 8.00 -3.37 8.08
C MET A 184 7.21 -2.05 8.13
N ALA A 185 5.87 -2.10 8.12
CA ALA A 185 5.09 -0.97 8.63
C ALA A 185 5.31 -0.96 10.12
N THR A 186 6.14 -0.08 10.67
CA THR A 186 5.79 0.86 11.76
C THR A 186 6.96 1.26 12.65
N GLY A 187 6.74 2.40 13.32
CA GLY A 187 7.72 3.15 14.07
C GLY A 187 8.61 3.94 13.12
N GLN A 188 9.70 3.31 12.68
CA GLN A 188 10.82 4.01 12.05
C GLN A 188 10.48 4.61 10.69
N LEU A 189 9.82 3.87 9.79
CA LEU A 189 9.42 4.40 8.48
C LEU A 189 8.44 5.58 8.60
N VAL A 190 7.48 5.49 9.52
CA VAL A 190 6.54 6.58 9.77
C VAL A 190 7.29 7.79 10.33
N GLN A 191 8.18 7.59 11.30
CA GLN A 191 9.00 8.66 11.87
C GLN A 191 9.90 9.33 10.83
N GLN A 192 10.48 8.55 9.91
CA GLN A 192 11.27 9.07 8.79
C GLN A 192 10.44 10.01 7.90
N PHE A 193 9.20 9.63 7.58
CA PHE A 193 8.28 10.48 6.83
C PHE A 193 7.76 11.67 7.63
N GLU A 194 7.47 11.51 8.92
CA GLU A 194 7.11 12.64 9.81
C GLU A 194 8.23 13.70 9.78
N VAL A 195 9.49 13.29 9.91
CA VAL A 195 10.66 14.19 9.81
C VAL A 195 10.76 14.85 8.43
N ALA A 196 10.58 14.08 7.35
CA ALA A 196 10.68 14.60 6.00
C ALA A 196 9.59 15.65 5.70
N LEU A 197 8.34 15.38 6.11
CA LEU A 197 7.19 16.28 5.97
C LEU A 197 7.35 17.53 6.83
N SER A 198 7.97 17.41 8.01
CA SER A 198 8.15 18.53 8.96
C SER A 198 8.98 19.69 8.42
N LYS A 199 9.76 19.47 7.35
CA LYS A 199 10.60 20.47 6.70
C LYS A 199 9.96 21.08 5.45
N ASP A 200 8.82 20.54 5.00
CA ASP A 200 8.15 20.97 3.80
C ASP A 200 7.16 22.11 4.10
N GLN A 201 7.39 23.28 3.50
CA GLN A 201 6.54 24.46 3.71
C GLN A 201 5.13 24.28 3.12
N GLY A 202 4.99 23.50 2.05
CA GLY A 202 3.71 23.11 1.49
C GLY A 202 2.88 22.35 2.52
N MET A 203 3.44 21.29 3.11
CA MET A 203 2.78 20.54 4.19
C MET A 203 2.38 21.39 5.39
N LEU A 204 3.24 22.33 5.80
CA LEU A 204 2.98 23.23 6.92
C LEU A 204 1.83 24.23 6.64
N SER A 205 1.57 24.51 5.37
CA SER A 205 0.52 25.41 4.90
C SER A 205 -0.81 24.71 4.60
N MET A 206 -0.81 23.39 4.39
CA MET A 206 -2.03 22.62 4.06
C MET A 206 -3.04 22.62 5.19
N SER A 207 -4.32 22.72 4.83
CA SER A 207 -5.43 22.54 5.78
C SER A 207 -5.55 21.08 6.24
N ASP A 208 -6.31 20.85 7.30
CA ASP A 208 -6.63 19.47 7.73
C ASP A 208 -7.37 18.70 6.64
N ALA A 209 -8.25 19.37 5.88
CA ALA A 209 -8.98 18.76 4.77
C ALA A 209 -8.04 18.34 3.62
N ASP A 210 -7.05 19.17 3.26
CA ASP A 210 -6.09 18.83 2.20
C ASP A 210 -5.21 17.64 2.61
N LYS A 211 -4.76 17.62 3.86
CA LYS A 211 -3.99 16.50 4.41
C LYS A 211 -4.82 15.22 4.44
N GLN A 212 -6.08 15.31 4.83
CA GLN A 212 -6.99 14.16 4.81
C GLN A 212 -7.20 13.64 3.38
N ARG A 213 -7.46 14.52 2.42
CA ARG A 213 -7.59 14.15 1.00
C ARG A 213 -6.35 13.40 0.52
N MET A 214 -5.16 13.95 0.78
CA MET A 214 -3.90 13.28 0.44
C MET A 214 -3.76 11.89 1.09
N ALA A 215 -4.03 11.78 2.39
CA ALA A 215 -3.92 10.52 3.11
C ALA A 215 -4.91 9.48 2.56
N GLU A 216 -6.18 9.84 2.39
CA GLU A 216 -7.21 8.91 1.92
C GLU A 216 -7.04 8.51 0.45
N SER A 217 -6.56 9.41 -0.42
CA SER A 217 -6.16 9.06 -1.78
C SER A 217 -5.09 7.95 -1.81
N LEU A 218 -4.10 8.03 -0.92
CA LEU A 218 -3.05 6.98 -0.81
C LEU A 218 -3.62 5.65 -0.32
N LEU A 219 -4.58 5.69 0.61
CA LEU A 219 -5.25 4.49 1.10
C LEU A 219 -6.11 3.86 0.00
N TRP A 220 -6.90 4.64 -0.73
CA TRP A 220 -7.68 4.13 -1.86
C TRP A 220 -6.81 3.52 -2.98
N GLN A 221 -5.67 4.14 -3.31
CA GLN A 221 -4.71 3.54 -4.23
C GLN A 221 -4.16 2.21 -3.71
N SER A 222 -3.88 2.15 -2.40
CA SER A 222 -3.44 0.91 -1.76
C SER A 222 -4.49 -0.19 -1.86
N LEU A 223 -5.78 0.15 -1.71
CA LEU A 223 -6.88 -0.81 -1.91
C LEU A 223 -6.86 -1.38 -3.32
N VAL A 224 -6.78 -0.54 -4.35
CA VAL A 224 -6.78 -1.02 -5.74
C VAL A 224 -5.58 -1.94 -6.01
N GLN A 225 -4.41 -1.61 -5.45
CA GLN A 225 -3.23 -2.46 -5.57
C GLN A 225 -3.41 -3.82 -4.85
N ILE A 226 -4.02 -3.81 -3.66
CA ILE A 226 -4.36 -5.05 -2.92
C ILE A 226 -5.31 -5.91 -3.75
N VAL A 227 -6.37 -5.30 -4.30
CA VAL A 227 -7.37 -5.99 -5.13
C VAL A 227 -6.72 -6.60 -6.38
N ALA A 228 -5.85 -5.85 -7.06
CA ALA A 228 -5.14 -6.33 -8.24
C ALA A 228 -4.26 -7.55 -7.89
N GLN A 229 -3.57 -7.52 -6.75
CA GLN A 229 -2.75 -8.63 -6.28
C GLN A 229 -3.59 -9.84 -5.86
N GLU A 230 -4.73 -9.64 -5.20
CA GLU A 230 -5.65 -10.71 -4.83
C GLU A 230 -6.25 -11.41 -6.06
N GLU A 231 -6.67 -10.65 -7.07
CA GLU A 231 -7.20 -11.20 -8.32
C GLU A 231 -6.16 -11.89 -9.19
N ALA A 232 -4.89 -11.49 -9.07
CA ALA A 232 -3.81 -12.20 -9.72
C ALA A 232 -3.67 -13.64 -9.19
N GLY A 233 -4.03 -13.88 -7.93
CA GLY A 233 -3.94 -15.19 -7.30
C GLY A 233 -2.51 -15.76 -7.42
N ASN A 234 -2.39 -16.96 -8.01
CA ASN A 234 -1.10 -17.59 -8.30
C ASN A 234 -0.69 -17.49 -9.77
N ASP A 235 -1.42 -16.75 -10.61
CA ASP A 235 -1.11 -16.58 -12.04
C ASP A 235 0.14 -15.69 -12.19
N PRO A 236 1.27 -16.21 -12.70
CA PRO A 236 2.52 -15.45 -12.79
C PRO A 236 2.41 -14.21 -13.68
N ALA A 237 1.63 -14.26 -14.76
CA ALA A 237 1.50 -13.13 -15.67
C ALA A 237 0.71 -12.00 -15.03
N ARG A 238 -0.35 -12.34 -14.28
CA ARG A 238 -1.15 -11.35 -13.54
C ARG A 238 -0.39 -10.76 -12.36
N LEU A 239 0.40 -11.58 -11.65
CA LEU A 239 1.28 -11.10 -10.59
C LEU A 239 2.34 -10.14 -11.13
N GLN A 240 2.90 -10.43 -12.32
CA GLN A 240 3.82 -9.52 -12.98
C GLN A 240 3.13 -8.20 -13.37
N ALA A 241 1.92 -8.24 -13.93
CA ALA A 241 1.15 -7.04 -14.25
C ALA A 241 0.87 -6.17 -13.00
N ALA A 242 0.52 -6.79 -11.87
CA ALA A 242 0.33 -6.08 -10.60
C ALA A 242 1.65 -5.46 -10.10
N ALA A 243 2.78 -6.14 -10.25
CA ALA A 243 4.10 -5.62 -9.92
C ALA A 243 4.50 -4.44 -10.83
N ASP A 244 4.21 -4.51 -12.13
CA ASP A 244 4.49 -3.43 -13.07
C ASP A 244 3.62 -2.20 -12.79
N GLN A 245 2.37 -2.39 -12.38
CA GLN A 245 1.52 -1.30 -11.89
C GLN A 245 2.12 -0.67 -10.62
N ALA A 246 2.58 -1.47 -9.66
CA ALA A 246 3.24 -0.94 -8.47
C ALA A 246 4.51 -0.15 -8.80
N ARG A 247 5.32 -0.61 -9.77
CA ARG A 247 6.48 0.15 -10.28
C ARG A 247 6.04 1.47 -10.91
N ALA A 248 4.97 1.48 -11.70
CA ALA A 248 4.44 2.69 -12.31
C ALA A 248 3.94 3.70 -11.26
N ASN A 249 3.28 3.23 -10.20
CA ASN A 249 2.85 4.06 -9.06
C ASN A 249 4.04 4.71 -8.33
N LEU A 250 5.12 3.96 -8.08
CA LEU A 250 6.33 4.50 -7.47
C LEU A 250 7.03 5.51 -8.40
N ARG A 251 7.12 5.17 -9.70
CA ARG A 251 7.76 6.02 -10.70
C ARG A 251 7.03 7.34 -10.91
N SER A 252 5.70 7.36 -10.81
CA SER A 252 4.91 8.59 -10.94
C SER A 252 5.33 9.62 -9.90
N VAL A 253 5.73 9.20 -8.70
CA VAL A 253 6.21 10.08 -7.63
C VAL A 253 7.74 10.20 -7.58
N GLY A 254 8.44 9.78 -8.65
CA GLY A 254 9.90 9.88 -8.76
C GLY A 254 10.68 8.87 -7.92
N ILE A 255 10.04 7.80 -7.43
CA ILE A 255 10.70 6.72 -6.71
C ILE A 255 11.08 5.61 -7.69
N ASP A 256 12.37 5.29 -7.77
CA ASP A 256 12.84 4.12 -8.50
C ASP A 256 12.76 2.87 -7.62
N ALA A 257 11.83 1.98 -7.98
CA ALA A 257 11.56 0.75 -7.26
C ALA A 257 12.79 -0.18 -7.14
N ASP A 258 13.68 -0.19 -8.13
CA ASP A 258 14.83 -1.10 -8.15
C ASP A 258 15.94 -0.64 -7.19
N THR A 259 15.95 0.64 -6.85
CA THR A 259 16.89 1.25 -5.88
C THR A 259 16.30 1.40 -4.47
N LEU A 260 15.01 1.08 -4.32
CA LEU A 260 14.28 1.20 -3.08
C LEU A 260 14.61 0.02 -2.17
N HIS A 261 15.15 0.29 -0.99
CA HIS A 261 15.49 -0.74 -0.01
C HIS A 261 14.75 -0.51 1.30
N MET A 262 13.81 -1.38 1.64
CA MET A 262 13.10 -1.34 2.92
C MET A 262 13.67 -2.37 3.89
N THR A 263 13.93 -1.92 5.12
CA THR A 263 14.48 -2.73 6.20
C THR A 263 13.61 -2.63 7.44
N LYS A 264 13.95 -3.36 8.50
CA LYS A 264 13.29 -3.22 9.82
C LYS A 264 13.47 -1.82 10.41
N GLN A 265 14.47 -1.07 9.95
CA GLN A 265 14.77 0.30 10.36
C GLN A 265 14.06 1.35 9.48
N GLY A 266 13.17 0.92 8.58
CA GLY A 266 12.50 1.79 7.61
C GLY A 266 13.22 1.83 6.28
N LEU A 267 13.13 2.97 5.60
CA LEU A 267 13.75 3.18 4.29
C LEU A 267 15.26 3.34 4.45
N ALA A 268 16.02 2.45 3.80
CA ALA A 268 17.46 2.57 3.68
C ALA A 268 17.81 3.43 2.45
N LEU A 269 18.90 4.17 2.54
CA LEU A 269 19.42 4.92 1.42
C LEU A 269 20.13 3.97 0.45
N SER A 270 19.88 4.17 -0.84
CA SER A 270 20.66 3.56 -1.91
C SER A 270 22.11 4.04 -1.78
N HIS A 271 23.07 3.12 -1.68
CA HIS A 271 24.51 3.41 -1.69
C HIS A 271 25.09 3.24 -3.08
#